data_AF-A0A7C3TNM4-F1
#
_entry.id   AF-A0A7C3TNM4-F1
#
_cell.length_a   1.000
_cell.length_b   1.000
_cell.length_c   1.000
_cell.angle_alpha   90.00
_cell.angle_beta   90.00
_cell.angle_gamma   90.00
#
_symmetry.space_group_name_H-M   'P 1'
#
loop_
_entity.id
_entity.type
_entity.pdbx_description
1 polymer ?
#
loop_
_entity_poly.entity_id
_entity_poly.type
_entity_poly.pdbx_seq_one_letter_code
_entity_poly.pdbx_strand_id
1 'polypeptide(L)'
;MQRLPAPLSDARAGSFIGNIIWDLSSILKLSLCNADGTAQRSCAMMIEYLESRRLLSATLVGGHLTVTGGALNDTIVLRPRGTQLLVIQNGRLKRFTAAAVTQITIDSGGGRDLISIAPGVIACTIDAGAGNDVVRGGSGADTISGGTGNDTISGGPGADSIDGDAGNDRISGLNGNDTINGGDDNDTLYGGAGNNDLSGGDGTDYVDYAKHTANLTITLDDVADDGEGGDNVHSDVEYVRGGSGNDQITGSASANRLDGYYGNDTLIGLGGNDTLLGYSGNDSLAGSAGDDSLDGSAGNDTLDGGAGADTITGGSGNDTADYSSRGDNLSISLDDVANDGAAGETDNVRSNIETILGGDGDDLITGSSAANLLAGNAGNDTIDGASGNDSIDGGDGNDVIT
;
A
#
# COMPACT_ATOMS: atom_id res chain seq x y z
N MET A 1 25.67 -32.58 -27.95
CA MET A 1 26.33 -31.83 -29.05
C MET A 1 25.54 -30.56 -29.30
N GLN A 2 26.25 -29.42 -29.32
CA GLN A 2 25.86 -28.07 -29.79
C GLN A 2 24.63 -27.41 -29.12
N ARG A 3 24.80 -26.62 -28.04
CA ARG A 3 25.30 -25.22 -27.90
C ARG A 3 24.31 -24.13 -28.33
N LEU A 4 23.65 -23.57 -27.32
CA LEU A 4 23.05 -22.23 -27.26
C LEU A 4 24.09 -21.13 -27.54
N PRO A 5 23.71 -19.97 -28.10
CA PRO A 5 24.45 -18.73 -27.90
C PRO A 5 23.87 -17.94 -26.72
N ALA A 6 24.74 -17.69 -25.74
CA ALA A 6 24.59 -16.73 -24.65
C ALA A 6 24.87 -15.29 -25.14
N PRO A 7 24.43 -14.26 -24.39
CA PRO A 7 24.65 -12.86 -24.73
C PRO A 7 26.09 -12.44 -24.42
N LEU A 8 26.68 -11.59 -25.26
CA LEU A 8 28.00 -11.02 -25.03
C LEU A 8 27.91 -9.87 -24.02
N SER A 9 28.53 -10.09 -22.86
CA SER A 9 28.88 -9.08 -21.87
C SER A 9 30.30 -8.54 -22.08
N ASP A 10 30.41 -7.22 -21.96
CA ASP A 10 31.47 -6.44 -21.31
C ASP A 10 32.87 -6.27 -21.95
N ALA A 11 33.24 -5.01 -22.19
CA ALA A 11 34.61 -4.50 -22.06
C ALA A 11 34.58 -2.97 -21.90
N ARG A 12 34.76 -2.51 -20.65
CA ARG A 12 35.04 -1.11 -20.29
C ARG A 12 36.43 -0.64 -20.76
N ALA A 13 36.50 0.60 -21.25
CA ALA A 13 37.56 1.63 -21.10
C ALA A 13 37.27 2.70 -22.17
N GLY A 14 37.21 4.02 -21.97
CA GLY A 14 37.62 4.91 -20.90
C GLY A 14 38.03 6.24 -21.58
N SER A 15 37.45 7.36 -21.14
CA SER A 15 38.08 8.71 -21.10
C SER A 15 38.31 9.55 -22.38
N PHE A 16 37.66 10.73 -22.35
CA PHE A 16 38.15 12.10 -22.68
C PHE A 16 38.19 12.66 -24.13
N ILE A 17 37.62 13.88 -24.22
CA ILE A 17 37.88 15.01 -25.15
C ILE A 17 37.46 14.75 -26.61
N GLY A 18 36.69 15.59 -27.31
CA GLY A 18 36.22 16.94 -27.08
C GLY A 18 35.89 17.55 -28.45
N ASN A 19 34.91 18.45 -28.46
CA ASN A 19 34.56 19.39 -29.53
C ASN A 19 34.08 18.85 -30.88
N ILE A 20 33.13 19.62 -31.44
CA ILE A 20 32.60 19.73 -32.81
C ILE A 20 31.07 19.55 -32.76
N ILE A 21 30.20 20.46 -33.20
CA ILE A 21 30.29 21.78 -33.84
C ILE A 21 28.93 22.46 -33.59
N TRP A 22 28.93 23.79 -33.51
CA TRP A 22 27.73 24.62 -33.50
C TRP A 22 26.87 24.48 -34.77
N ASP A 23 25.57 24.65 -34.56
CA ASP A 23 24.58 25.22 -35.49
C ASP A 23 23.86 24.27 -36.46
N LEU A 24 22.53 24.24 -36.29
CA LEU A 24 21.53 24.33 -37.37
C LEU A 24 20.12 24.63 -36.80
N SER A 25 20.01 25.62 -35.91
CA SER A 25 18.68 26.22 -35.63
C SER A 25 18.69 27.74 -35.60
N SER A 26 19.81 28.37 -35.98
CA SER A 26 19.91 29.82 -36.16
C SER A 26 19.42 30.30 -37.54
N ILE A 27 18.94 29.42 -38.43
CA ILE A 27 18.40 29.80 -39.75
C ILE A 27 17.05 29.14 -40.00
N LEU A 28 16.01 29.68 -39.36
CA LEU A 28 14.70 29.88 -40.00
C LEU A 28 13.95 31.02 -39.28
N LYS A 29 14.57 32.20 -39.19
CA LYS A 29 13.85 33.46 -38.93
C LYS A 29 13.98 34.33 -40.17
N LEU A 30 12.83 34.86 -40.60
CA LEU A 30 12.56 35.67 -41.80
C LEU A 30 12.46 34.93 -43.14
N SER A 31 11.25 34.43 -43.46
CA SER A 31 10.65 34.63 -44.79
C SER A 31 9.15 34.32 -44.87
N LEU A 32 8.36 34.43 -43.79
CA LEU A 32 6.89 34.27 -43.89
C LEU A 32 6.19 35.26 -42.94
N CYS A 33 6.28 36.54 -43.29
CA CYS A 33 5.38 37.58 -42.80
C CYS A 33 5.44 38.72 -43.83
N ASN A 34 4.79 38.54 -44.97
CA ASN A 34 4.36 39.62 -45.88
C ASN A 34 3.56 39.02 -47.03
N ALA A 35 2.29 38.80 -46.81
CA ALA A 35 1.19 39.04 -47.74
C ALA A 35 -0.11 38.84 -46.94
N ASP A 36 -1.07 39.73 -47.15
CA ASP A 36 -2.47 39.69 -46.68
C ASP A 36 -2.80 39.58 -45.17
N GLY A 37 -3.59 40.55 -44.69
CA GLY A 37 -4.00 40.78 -43.31
C GLY A 37 -4.94 39.74 -42.69
N THR A 38 -4.92 38.49 -43.14
CA THR A 38 -5.67 37.36 -42.57
C THR A 38 -4.77 36.34 -41.83
N ALA A 39 -3.44 36.47 -41.93
CA ALA A 39 -2.48 35.54 -41.32
C ALA A 39 -2.00 35.91 -39.90
N GLN A 40 -2.58 36.92 -39.25
CA GLN A 40 -2.12 37.34 -37.90
C GLN A 40 -2.49 36.36 -36.78
N ARG A 41 -3.60 35.61 -36.89
CA ARG A 41 -3.98 34.61 -35.86
C ARG A 41 -3.15 33.33 -35.94
N SER A 42 -2.66 32.96 -37.12
CA SER A 42 -1.88 31.72 -37.32
C SER A 42 -0.39 31.90 -37.04
N CYS A 43 0.18 33.09 -37.23
CA CYS A 43 1.54 33.39 -36.80
C CYS A 43 1.66 33.60 -35.28
N ALA A 44 0.63 34.16 -34.62
CA ALA A 44 0.57 34.23 -33.16
C ALA A 44 0.51 32.82 -32.55
N MET A 45 -0.35 31.93 -33.07
CA MET A 45 -0.39 30.52 -32.66
C MET A 45 0.93 29.78 -32.90
N MET A 46 1.64 30.04 -34.00
CA MET A 46 2.89 29.33 -34.30
C MET A 46 4.09 29.88 -33.51
N ILE A 47 4.03 31.14 -33.07
CA ILE A 47 4.97 31.75 -32.12
C ILE A 47 4.65 31.26 -30.69
N GLU A 48 3.39 31.20 -30.28
CA GLU A 48 2.97 30.55 -29.01
C GLU A 48 3.33 29.05 -29.00
N TYR A 49 3.21 28.35 -30.13
CA TYR A 49 3.57 26.93 -30.29
C TYR A 49 5.10 26.69 -30.32
N LEU A 50 5.90 27.70 -30.67
CA LEU A 50 7.36 27.64 -30.61
C LEU A 50 7.92 28.19 -29.29
N GLU A 51 7.20 29.07 -28.58
CA GLU A 51 7.53 29.59 -27.25
C GLU A 51 7.08 28.64 -26.13
N SER A 52 6.04 27.83 -26.34
CA SER A 52 5.65 26.71 -25.45
C SER A 52 6.69 25.58 -25.41
N ARG A 53 7.69 25.60 -26.31
CA ARG A 53 8.85 24.71 -26.23
C ARG A 53 10.08 25.48 -25.79
N ARG A 54 10.42 25.31 -24.50
CA ARG A 54 11.73 25.57 -23.89
C ARG A 54 12.00 27.03 -23.53
N LEU A 55 11.33 27.54 -22.51
CA LEU A 55 11.93 28.54 -21.63
C LEU A 55 12.07 27.93 -20.24
N LEU A 56 13.21 28.19 -19.61
CA LEU A 56 13.43 27.88 -18.21
C LEU A 56 12.67 28.94 -17.41
N SER A 57 11.50 28.56 -16.90
CA SER A 57 10.51 29.47 -16.28
C SER A 57 10.85 29.86 -14.85
N ALA A 58 11.86 29.22 -14.26
CA ALA A 58 12.30 29.44 -12.89
C ALA A 58 12.53 30.92 -12.57
N THR A 59 11.78 31.48 -11.63
CA THR A 59 11.80 32.91 -11.27
C THR A 59 11.95 33.07 -9.75
N LEU A 60 12.80 34.02 -9.32
CA LEU A 60 13.01 34.32 -7.90
C LEU A 60 12.53 35.74 -7.61
N VAL A 61 11.49 35.89 -6.80
CA VAL A 61 10.94 37.18 -6.36
C VAL A 61 10.81 37.20 -4.85
N GLY A 62 11.42 38.16 -4.18
CA GLY A 62 11.26 38.33 -2.74
C GLY A 62 11.68 37.14 -1.87
N GLY A 63 12.54 36.24 -2.39
CA GLY A 63 12.94 35.01 -1.70
C GLY A 63 12.19 33.75 -2.13
N HIS A 64 11.11 33.90 -2.88
CA HIS A 64 10.30 32.79 -3.39
C HIS A 64 10.76 32.40 -4.80
N LEU A 65 11.27 31.17 -4.93
CA LEU A 65 11.58 30.55 -6.20
C LEU A 65 10.34 29.80 -6.72
N THR A 66 9.82 30.21 -7.87
CA THR A 66 8.74 29.50 -8.57
C THR A 66 9.29 28.86 -9.83
N VAL A 67 8.99 27.59 -10.07
CA VAL A 67 9.30 26.87 -11.32
C VAL A 67 7.99 26.35 -11.91
N THR A 68 7.69 26.71 -13.15
CA THR A 68 6.46 26.29 -13.83
C THR A 68 6.76 25.42 -15.05
N GLY A 69 6.11 24.27 -15.18
CA GLY A 69 6.10 23.47 -16.40
C GLY A 69 5.07 23.97 -17.40
N GLY A 70 4.84 23.17 -18.44
CA GLY A 70 3.86 23.40 -19.50
C GLY A 70 2.84 22.28 -19.56
N ALA A 71 2.19 22.12 -20.71
CA ALA A 71 1.19 21.06 -20.94
C ALA A 71 1.77 19.78 -21.58
N LEU A 72 3.10 19.63 -21.54
CA LEU A 72 3.82 18.49 -22.10
C LEU A 72 4.81 18.01 -21.06
N ASN A 73 5.29 16.77 -21.20
CA ASN A 73 6.31 16.18 -20.35
C ASN A 73 7.50 17.13 -20.06
N ASP A 74 7.61 17.51 -18.81
CA ASP A 74 8.62 18.36 -18.22
C ASP A 74 9.57 17.53 -17.34
N THR A 75 10.80 17.99 -17.23
CA THR A 75 11.78 17.45 -16.28
C THR A 75 12.33 18.60 -15.47
N ILE A 76 12.04 18.63 -14.19
CA ILE A 76 12.43 19.66 -13.24
C ILE A 76 13.36 19.03 -12.19
N VAL A 77 14.59 19.54 -12.10
CA VAL A 77 15.58 19.05 -11.13
C VAL A 77 16.17 20.22 -10.35
N LEU A 78 16.05 20.16 -9.03
CA LEU A 78 16.66 21.11 -8.11
C LEU A 78 17.85 20.46 -7.41
N ARG A 79 19.00 21.15 -7.41
CA ARG A 79 20.23 20.62 -6.79
C ARG A 79 21.06 21.73 -6.12
N PRO A 80 21.47 21.56 -4.85
CA PRO A 80 22.41 22.48 -4.24
C PRO A 80 23.84 22.21 -4.74
N ARG A 81 24.62 23.27 -4.90
CA ARG A 81 26.07 23.20 -5.21
C ARG A 81 26.81 24.36 -4.57
N GLY A 82 27.39 24.13 -3.40
CA GLY A 82 28.04 25.18 -2.61
C GLY A 82 27.02 26.23 -2.21
N THR A 83 27.27 27.51 -2.54
CA THR A 83 26.35 28.62 -2.26
C THR A 83 25.27 28.82 -3.31
N GLN A 84 25.19 27.94 -4.30
CA GLN A 84 24.23 28.05 -5.40
C GLN A 84 23.15 26.97 -5.31
N LEU A 85 21.94 27.33 -5.70
CA LEU A 85 20.87 26.40 -6.06
C LEU A 85 20.80 26.32 -7.59
N LEU A 86 20.85 25.09 -8.11
CA LEU A 86 20.78 24.80 -9.53
C LEU A 86 19.37 24.36 -9.85
N VAL A 87 18.73 25.04 -10.80
CA VAL A 87 17.43 24.63 -11.35
C VAL A 87 17.65 24.17 -12.78
N ILE A 88 17.39 22.91 -13.04
CA ILE A 88 17.48 22.31 -14.37
C ILE A 88 16.07 21.99 -14.84
N GLN A 89 15.62 22.63 -15.91
CA GLN A 89 14.33 22.36 -16.53
C GLN A 89 14.55 21.96 -17.98
N ASN A 90 14.11 20.76 -18.38
CA ASN A 90 14.22 20.25 -19.75
C ASN A 90 15.64 20.40 -20.34
N GLY A 91 16.65 20.09 -19.51
CA GLY A 91 18.08 20.17 -19.86
C GLY A 91 18.70 21.57 -19.83
N ARG A 92 17.95 22.61 -19.47
CA ARG A 92 18.45 23.99 -19.33
C ARG A 92 18.67 24.36 -17.88
N LEU A 93 19.76 25.08 -17.60
CA LEU A 93 20.22 25.35 -16.24
C LEU A 93 20.13 26.84 -15.88
N LYS A 94 19.51 27.15 -14.74
CA LYS A 94 19.55 28.44 -14.05
C LYS A 94 20.28 28.26 -12.73
N ARG A 95 20.96 29.31 -12.30
CA ARG A 95 21.67 29.35 -11.01
C ARG A 95 21.08 30.46 -10.17
N PHE A 96 20.78 30.16 -8.93
CA PHE A 96 20.34 31.11 -7.92
C PHE A 96 21.32 31.06 -6.74
N THR A 97 21.41 32.15 -5.99
CA THR A 97 22.10 32.14 -4.70
C THR A 97 21.22 31.39 -3.71
N ALA A 98 21.71 30.29 -3.13
CA ALA A 98 20.91 29.43 -2.25
C ALA A 98 20.37 30.19 -1.03
N ALA A 99 21.20 31.04 -0.41
CA ALA A 99 20.80 31.85 0.74
C ALA A 99 19.74 32.92 0.43
N ALA A 100 19.46 33.18 -0.85
CA ALA A 100 18.41 34.09 -1.27
C ALA A 100 17.08 33.37 -1.56
N VAL A 101 17.04 32.04 -1.49
CA VAL A 101 15.83 31.23 -1.68
C VAL A 101 15.33 30.78 -0.31
N THR A 102 14.17 31.27 0.09
CA THR A 102 13.52 30.97 1.37
C THR A 102 12.25 30.15 1.22
N GLN A 103 11.71 30.07 0.00
CA GLN A 103 10.55 29.26 -0.34
C GLN A 103 10.69 28.76 -1.78
N ILE A 104 10.19 27.55 -2.05
CA ILE A 104 10.19 26.95 -3.39
C ILE A 104 8.78 26.46 -3.70
N THR A 105 8.27 26.83 -4.87
CA THR A 105 7.04 26.26 -5.44
C THR A 105 7.33 25.73 -6.83
N ILE A 106 6.85 24.52 -7.10
CA ILE A 106 6.93 23.85 -8.38
C ILE A 106 5.51 23.50 -8.79
N ASP A 107 5.15 23.87 -10.01
CA ASP A 107 3.91 23.48 -10.68
C ASP A 107 4.37 22.93 -12.03
N SER A 108 4.29 21.62 -12.28
CA SER A 108 4.73 21.07 -13.57
C SER A 108 3.66 21.14 -14.66
N GLY A 109 2.41 21.43 -14.31
CA GLY A 109 1.34 21.71 -15.26
C GLY A 109 0.67 20.42 -15.74
N GLY A 110 1.06 19.90 -16.89
CA GLY A 110 0.53 18.61 -17.33
C GLY A 110 1.40 17.94 -18.36
N GLY A 111 1.07 16.70 -18.66
CA GLY A 111 1.99 15.77 -19.31
C GLY A 111 2.51 14.77 -18.30
N ARG A 112 3.46 13.94 -18.70
CA ARG A 112 4.12 13.01 -17.79
C ARG A 112 5.46 13.56 -17.35
N ASP A 113 5.49 14.06 -16.13
CA ASP A 113 6.53 14.93 -15.62
C ASP A 113 7.46 14.19 -14.66
N LEU A 114 8.70 14.68 -14.60
CA LEU A 114 9.71 14.18 -13.68
C LEU A 114 10.22 15.33 -12.83
N ILE A 115 9.85 15.32 -11.55
CA ILE A 115 10.31 16.27 -10.55
C ILE A 115 11.29 15.54 -9.63
N SER A 116 12.53 16.04 -9.54
CA SER A 116 13.51 15.48 -8.62
C SER A 116 14.28 16.55 -7.87
N ILE A 117 14.05 16.57 -6.56
CA ILE A 117 14.72 17.46 -5.65
C ILE A 117 15.86 16.68 -4.98
N ALA A 118 17.06 17.25 -5.01
CA ALA A 118 18.22 16.64 -4.38
C ALA A 118 18.23 16.93 -2.87
N PRO A 119 18.88 16.06 -2.05
CA PRO A 119 19.08 16.34 -0.64
C PRO A 119 19.78 17.68 -0.40
N GLY A 120 19.38 18.37 0.68
CA GLY A 120 19.90 19.68 1.07
C GLY A 120 19.24 20.87 0.37
N VAL A 121 18.18 20.63 -0.41
CA VAL A 121 17.20 21.67 -0.77
C VAL A 121 16.24 21.84 0.40
N ILE A 122 15.75 23.07 0.61
CA ILE A 122 14.74 23.37 1.64
C ILE A 122 13.38 22.77 1.24
N ALA A 123 12.41 22.82 2.16
CA ALA A 123 11.02 22.50 1.89
C ALA A 123 10.48 23.11 0.59
N CYS A 124 9.78 22.29 -0.18
CA CYS A 124 9.16 22.61 -1.44
C CYS A 124 7.64 22.40 -1.36
N THR A 125 6.88 23.28 -2.02
CA THR A 125 5.49 22.99 -2.40
C THR A 125 5.49 22.54 -3.85
N ILE A 126 4.96 21.36 -4.13
CA ILE A 126 5.00 20.70 -5.43
C ILE A 126 3.57 20.35 -5.84
N ASP A 127 3.20 20.77 -7.03
CA ASP A 127 2.00 20.35 -7.76
C ASP A 127 2.48 19.70 -9.06
N ALA A 128 2.29 18.39 -9.20
CA ALA A 128 2.70 17.66 -10.39
C ALA A 128 1.69 17.82 -11.55
N GLY A 129 0.43 18.08 -11.22
CA GLY A 129 -0.60 18.48 -12.15
C GLY A 129 -1.20 17.29 -12.89
N ALA A 130 -1.44 17.43 -14.20
CA ALA A 130 -2.15 16.40 -14.94
C ALA A 130 -1.22 15.42 -15.66
N GLY A 131 -1.21 14.16 -15.27
CA GLY A 131 -0.63 13.06 -16.02
C GLY A 131 -0.19 11.90 -15.15
N ASN A 132 0.93 11.29 -15.49
CA ASN A 132 1.43 10.14 -14.73
C ASN A 132 2.88 10.45 -14.42
N ASP A 133 3.06 11.05 -13.26
CA ASP A 133 4.20 11.84 -12.88
C ASP A 133 5.07 11.08 -11.89
N VAL A 134 6.31 11.54 -11.78
CA VAL A 134 7.28 11.00 -10.83
C VAL A 134 7.86 12.14 -10.02
N VAL A 135 7.54 12.15 -8.72
CA VAL A 135 7.97 13.19 -7.79
C VAL A 135 8.91 12.64 -6.74
N ARG A 136 9.98 13.38 -6.45
CA ARG A 136 10.92 13.12 -5.34
C ARG A 136 11.16 14.42 -4.58
N GLY A 137 10.51 14.57 -3.43
CA GLY A 137 10.35 15.81 -2.64
C GLY A 137 11.65 16.40 -2.09
N GLY A 138 12.58 15.55 -1.67
CA GLY A 138 13.95 15.97 -1.35
C GLY A 138 14.33 15.61 0.06
N SER A 139 14.71 16.59 0.87
CA SER A 139 15.01 16.42 2.31
C SER A 139 14.30 17.47 3.17
N GLY A 140 13.35 18.20 2.57
CA GLY A 140 12.59 19.24 3.25
C GLY A 140 11.45 18.62 4.03
N ALA A 141 10.63 19.45 4.65
CA ALA A 141 9.27 19.05 4.99
C ALA A 141 8.41 19.54 3.82
N ASP A 142 8.22 18.66 2.85
CA ASP A 142 7.68 18.99 1.54
C ASP A 142 6.14 18.87 1.55
N THR A 143 5.47 19.69 0.74
CA THR A 143 4.03 19.55 0.46
C THR A 143 3.90 19.16 -1.00
N ILE A 144 3.29 18.02 -1.30
CA ILE A 144 3.25 17.42 -2.62
C ILE A 144 1.81 17.05 -2.97
N SER A 145 1.35 17.44 -4.15
CA SER A 145 0.12 16.99 -4.79
C SER A 145 0.48 16.30 -6.11
N GLY A 146 -0.04 15.10 -6.31
CA GLY A 146 0.10 14.31 -7.55
C GLY A 146 -0.73 14.91 -8.68
N GLY A 147 -1.99 15.21 -8.39
CA GLY A 147 -2.91 15.89 -9.29
C GLY A 147 -3.86 14.92 -9.99
N THR A 148 -3.72 14.67 -11.28
CA THR A 148 -4.61 13.68 -11.94
C THR A 148 -3.82 12.67 -12.72
N GLY A 149 -4.19 11.40 -12.61
CA GLY A 149 -3.59 10.26 -13.30
C GLY A 149 -2.81 9.41 -12.29
N ASN A 150 -1.96 8.50 -12.76
CA ASN A 150 -1.31 7.53 -11.87
C ASN A 150 0.14 7.93 -11.63
N ASP A 151 0.39 8.44 -10.44
CA ASP A 151 1.62 9.07 -10.02
C ASP A 151 2.48 8.15 -9.16
N THR A 152 3.76 8.47 -9.12
CA THR A 152 4.73 7.83 -8.22
C THR A 152 5.43 8.90 -7.43
N ILE A 153 5.06 9.00 -6.15
CA ILE A 153 5.49 10.07 -5.26
C ILE A 153 6.39 9.52 -4.17
N SER A 154 7.47 10.22 -3.92
CA SER A 154 8.33 9.98 -2.77
C SER A 154 8.62 11.30 -2.06
N GLY A 155 8.23 11.42 -0.79
CA GLY A 155 8.49 12.59 0.05
C GLY A 155 9.99 12.82 0.22
N GLY A 156 10.66 11.86 0.85
CA GLY A 156 12.08 11.95 1.16
C GLY A 156 12.31 11.84 2.65
N PRO A 157 13.48 12.27 3.16
CA PRO A 157 13.59 12.57 4.57
C PRO A 157 12.87 13.89 4.86
N GLY A 158 11.96 13.92 5.82
CA GLY A 158 11.12 15.10 5.99
C GLY A 158 10.04 14.86 7.03
N ALA A 159 9.16 15.84 7.20
CA ALA A 159 7.83 15.53 7.70
C ALA A 159 6.93 16.04 6.58
N ASP A 160 6.67 15.14 5.64
CA ASP A 160 6.10 15.48 4.34
C ASP A 160 4.58 15.38 4.40
N SER A 161 3.90 16.25 3.64
CA SER A 161 2.46 16.19 3.43
C SER A 161 2.23 15.87 1.96
N ILE A 162 1.64 14.71 1.69
CA ILE A 162 1.51 14.17 0.34
C ILE A 162 0.04 13.84 0.09
N ASP A 163 -0.48 14.32 -1.03
CA ASP A 163 -1.79 14.00 -1.58
C ASP A 163 -1.56 13.38 -2.96
N GLY A 164 -2.09 12.18 -3.22
CA GLY A 164 -2.08 11.59 -4.56
C GLY A 164 -3.05 12.31 -5.50
N ASP A 165 -4.16 12.80 -4.94
CA ASP A 165 -5.33 13.31 -5.66
C ASP A 165 -5.98 12.19 -6.50
N ALA A 166 -6.26 12.38 -7.79
CA ALA A 166 -7.08 11.43 -8.53
C ALA A 166 -6.27 10.43 -9.35
N GLY A 167 -6.50 9.13 -9.14
CA GLY A 167 -5.96 8.03 -9.94
C GLY A 167 -5.14 7.06 -9.09
N ASN A 168 -4.97 5.81 -9.54
CA ASN A 168 -4.25 4.81 -8.74
C ASN A 168 -2.77 5.18 -8.57
N ASP A 169 -2.40 5.68 -7.40
CA ASP A 169 -1.10 6.23 -7.08
C ASP A 169 -0.22 5.29 -6.27
N ARG A 170 1.08 5.58 -6.33
CA ARG A 170 2.07 4.93 -5.50
C ARG A 170 2.83 5.97 -4.70
N ILE A 171 2.57 6.01 -3.40
CA ILE A 171 3.09 7.07 -2.52
C ILE A 171 4.00 6.48 -1.46
N SER A 172 5.15 7.11 -1.22
CA SER A 172 6.05 6.75 -0.13
C SER A 172 6.58 7.96 0.63
N GLY A 173 6.35 8.03 1.94
CA GLY A 173 6.89 9.08 2.81
C GLY A 173 8.41 8.99 2.91
N LEU A 174 8.90 7.79 3.23
CA LEU A 174 10.30 7.41 3.48
C LEU A 174 10.76 7.63 4.91
N ASN A 175 11.37 8.76 5.29
CA ASN A 175 11.80 8.95 6.68
C ASN A 175 11.17 10.20 7.26
N GLY A 176 10.75 10.06 8.51
CA GLY A 176 10.15 11.11 9.32
C GLY A 176 8.66 10.90 9.42
N ASN A 177 7.96 11.91 9.94
CA ASN A 177 6.54 11.75 10.28
C ASN A 177 5.73 12.35 9.15
N ASP A 178 5.27 11.51 8.24
CA ASP A 178 4.65 11.91 6.99
C ASP A 178 3.12 11.80 7.10
N THR A 179 2.40 12.76 6.53
CA THR A 179 0.95 12.68 6.30
C THR A 179 0.72 12.35 4.83
N ILE A 180 0.06 11.24 4.56
CA ILE A 180 -0.17 10.70 3.22
C ILE A 180 -1.67 10.47 3.03
N ASN A 181 -2.23 11.07 1.99
CA ASN A 181 -3.56 10.79 1.47
C ASN A 181 -3.42 10.18 0.06
N GLY A 182 -4.06 9.04 -0.18
CA GLY A 182 -4.14 8.43 -1.51
C GLY A 182 -4.97 9.30 -2.45
N GLY A 183 -6.24 9.51 -2.10
CA GLY A 183 -7.13 10.40 -2.84
C GLY A 183 -8.29 9.64 -3.48
N ASP A 184 -8.52 9.80 -4.77
CA ASP A 184 -9.54 9.04 -5.51
C ASP A 184 -8.90 7.83 -6.22
N ASP A 185 -9.65 6.74 -6.37
CA ASP A 185 -9.24 5.45 -6.97
C ASP A 185 -8.38 4.59 -6.02
N ASN A 186 -7.64 3.59 -6.52
CA ASN A 186 -7.02 2.56 -5.67
C ASN A 186 -5.53 2.83 -5.48
N ASP A 187 -5.12 3.22 -4.29
CA ASP A 187 -3.78 3.69 -4.01
C ASP A 187 -2.92 2.68 -3.27
N THR A 188 -1.61 2.86 -3.38
CA THR A 188 -0.62 2.07 -2.61
C THR A 188 0.28 3.00 -1.81
N LEU A 189 0.18 2.89 -0.49
CA LEU A 189 0.82 3.77 0.47
C LEU A 189 1.95 3.05 1.23
N TYR A 190 3.04 3.78 1.42
CA TYR A 190 4.22 3.35 2.16
C TYR A 190 4.69 4.49 3.09
N GLY A 191 4.21 4.54 4.34
CA GLY A 191 4.65 5.55 5.31
C GLY A 191 6.17 5.59 5.45
N GLY A 192 6.77 4.44 5.76
CA GLY A 192 8.21 4.29 5.89
C GLY A 192 8.62 4.33 7.37
N ALA A 193 9.73 5.00 7.67
CA ALA A 193 10.22 5.13 9.03
C ALA A 193 9.71 6.41 9.67
N GLY A 194 9.24 6.35 10.91
CA GLY A 194 8.66 7.48 11.63
C GLY A 194 7.23 7.15 12.02
N ASN A 195 6.51 8.15 12.53
CA ASN A 195 5.10 8.02 12.89
C ASN A 195 4.28 8.72 11.81
N ASN A 196 3.65 7.95 10.94
CA ASN A 196 2.96 8.45 9.77
C ASN A 196 1.45 8.52 9.98
N ASP A 197 0.77 9.28 9.13
CA ASP A 197 -0.67 9.43 9.11
C ASP A 197 -1.14 9.06 7.70
N LEU A 198 -1.79 7.90 7.54
CA LEU A 198 -2.04 7.25 6.26
C LEU A 198 -3.56 7.11 6.02
N SER A 199 -4.07 7.85 5.02
CA SER A 199 -5.44 7.78 4.52
C SER A 199 -5.46 7.21 3.12
N GLY A 200 -6.32 6.23 2.86
CA GLY A 200 -6.57 5.67 1.52
C GLY A 200 -7.32 6.64 0.62
N GLY A 201 -8.44 7.17 1.14
CA GLY A 201 -9.37 7.99 0.39
C GLY A 201 -10.53 7.17 -0.20
N ASP A 202 -11.00 7.57 -1.38
CA ASP A 202 -12.09 6.91 -2.10
C ASP A 202 -11.53 5.76 -2.95
N GLY A 203 -11.60 4.52 -2.49
CA GLY A 203 -10.84 3.49 -3.20
C GLY A 203 -10.99 2.07 -2.71
N THR A 204 -10.05 1.25 -3.15
CA THR A 204 -9.64 0.03 -2.45
C THR A 204 -8.16 0.16 -2.23
N ASP A 205 -7.79 0.63 -1.06
CA ASP A 205 -6.46 1.16 -0.79
C ASP A 205 -5.58 0.17 -0.07
N TYR A 206 -4.29 0.31 -0.29
CA TYR A 206 -3.29 -0.66 0.11
C TYR A 206 -2.22 0.03 0.96
N VAL A 207 -1.97 -0.49 2.17
CA VAL A 207 -0.80 -0.13 2.99
C VAL A 207 0.17 -1.32 3.10
N ASP A 208 1.46 -1.07 2.83
CA ASP A 208 2.50 -2.10 2.74
C ASP A 208 3.60 -1.97 3.80
N TYR A 209 3.63 -2.91 4.75
CA TYR A 209 4.70 -3.02 5.74
C TYR A 209 5.69 -4.15 5.47
N ALA A 210 5.73 -4.76 4.27
CA ALA A 210 6.55 -5.95 3.98
C ALA A 210 8.07 -5.83 4.25
N LYS A 211 8.59 -4.62 4.44
CA LYS A 211 10.01 -4.37 4.77
C LYS A 211 10.27 -4.19 6.27
N HIS A 212 9.22 -4.10 7.08
CA HIS A 212 9.32 -3.98 8.53
C HIS A 212 9.64 -5.35 9.12
N THR A 213 10.58 -5.37 10.08
CA THR A 213 11.02 -6.60 10.76
C THR A 213 10.73 -6.58 12.25
N ALA A 214 10.17 -5.47 12.75
CA ALA A 214 9.68 -5.36 14.11
C ALA A 214 8.20 -5.72 14.13
N ASN A 215 7.70 -6.10 15.30
CA ASN A 215 6.28 -6.28 15.53
C ASN A 215 5.56 -4.95 15.28
N LEU A 216 4.43 -5.02 14.60
CA LEU A 216 3.57 -3.89 14.31
C LEU A 216 2.27 -4.03 15.11
N THR A 217 1.68 -2.90 15.47
CA THR A 217 0.29 -2.81 15.93
C THR A 217 -0.40 -1.82 15.01
N ILE A 218 -1.39 -2.30 14.26
CA ILE A 218 -2.11 -1.55 13.24
C ILE A 218 -3.61 -1.71 13.54
N THR A 219 -4.31 -0.59 13.64
CA THR A 219 -5.76 -0.55 13.80
C THR A 219 -6.33 0.42 12.77
N LEU A 220 -7.37 0.01 12.04
CA LEU A 220 -8.02 0.82 11.02
C LEU A 220 -9.21 1.60 11.61
N ASP A 221 -8.94 2.61 12.46
CA ASP A 221 -9.98 3.29 13.27
C ASP A 221 -9.95 4.83 13.26
N ASP A 222 -9.15 5.45 12.39
CA ASP A 222 -8.93 6.91 12.32
C ASP A 222 -8.42 7.53 13.64
N VAL A 223 -7.91 6.71 14.57
CA VAL A 223 -7.33 7.19 15.81
C VAL A 223 -5.82 7.24 15.65
N ALA A 224 -5.27 8.44 15.85
CA ALA A 224 -3.82 8.62 15.90
C ALA A 224 -3.21 7.74 16.99
N ASP A 225 -2.68 6.58 16.60
CA ASP A 225 -2.18 5.58 17.53
C ASP A 225 -0.81 6.02 18.08
N ASP A 226 -0.74 6.25 19.40
CA ASP A 226 0.44 6.77 20.09
C ASP A 226 1.32 5.64 20.72
N GLY A 227 1.18 4.41 20.21
CA GLY A 227 1.87 3.17 20.61
C GLY A 227 2.75 2.51 19.52
N GLU A 228 3.56 1.51 19.90
CA GLU A 228 4.75 1.02 19.16
C GLU A 228 4.53 0.68 17.67
N GLY A 229 5.18 1.47 16.79
CA GLY A 229 4.98 1.44 15.33
C GLY A 229 4.59 2.82 14.81
N GLY A 230 3.73 3.52 15.56
CA GLY A 230 3.47 4.96 15.48
C GLY A 230 2.72 5.47 14.25
N ASP A 231 2.38 4.58 13.31
CA ASP A 231 1.58 4.95 12.14
C ASP A 231 0.09 4.92 12.52
N ASN A 232 -0.60 6.01 12.24
CA ASN A 232 -2.05 6.07 12.17
C ASN A 232 -2.47 5.58 10.78
N VAL A 233 -3.26 4.51 10.71
CA VAL A 233 -3.84 4.03 9.47
C VAL A 233 -5.35 4.20 9.55
N HIS A 234 -5.90 4.96 8.63
CA HIS A 234 -7.31 5.29 8.63
C HIS A 234 -8.19 4.10 8.23
N SER A 235 -9.45 4.17 8.61
CA SER A 235 -10.49 3.16 8.35
C SER A 235 -10.92 3.06 6.89
N ASP A 236 -10.50 4.03 6.06
CA ASP A 236 -10.65 4.08 4.61
C ASP A 236 -9.58 3.26 3.85
N VAL A 237 -8.75 2.49 4.56
CA VAL A 237 -7.84 1.53 3.97
C VAL A 237 -8.47 0.14 4.00
N GLU A 238 -8.55 -0.53 2.85
CA GLU A 238 -9.13 -1.88 2.78
C GLU A 238 -8.10 -2.99 2.92
N TYR A 239 -6.88 -2.77 2.43
CA TYR A 239 -5.83 -3.78 2.40
C TYR A 239 -4.63 -3.39 3.26
N VAL A 240 -4.24 -4.28 4.16
CA VAL A 240 -3.02 -4.15 4.96
C VAL A 240 -2.16 -5.40 4.84
N ARG A 241 -0.87 -5.20 4.56
CA ARG A 241 0.15 -6.25 4.66
C ARG A 241 1.13 -5.95 5.80
N GLY A 242 1.27 -6.92 6.70
CA GLY A 242 2.28 -6.99 7.75
C GLY A 242 3.71 -7.21 7.25
N GLY A 243 4.63 -7.27 8.20
CA GLY A 243 6.06 -7.40 7.97
C GLY A 243 6.57 -8.82 8.22
N SER A 244 7.71 -8.92 8.89
CA SER A 244 8.26 -10.18 9.38
C SER A 244 8.26 -10.29 10.91
N GLY A 245 7.54 -9.38 11.57
CA GLY A 245 7.38 -9.35 13.02
C GLY A 245 6.20 -10.23 13.43
N ASN A 246 5.94 -10.32 14.73
CA ASN A 246 4.66 -10.86 15.20
C ASN A 246 3.70 -9.68 15.26
N ASP A 247 2.91 -9.51 14.20
CA ASP A 247 2.14 -8.31 13.96
C ASP A 247 0.71 -8.45 14.50
N GLN A 248 0.15 -7.35 14.97
CA GLN A 248 -1.25 -7.24 15.36
C GLN A 248 -1.93 -6.30 14.38
N ILE A 249 -2.89 -6.81 13.61
CA ILE A 249 -3.60 -6.05 12.58
C ILE A 249 -5.09 -6.19 12.84
N THR A 250 -5.74 -5.06 13.14
CA THR A 250 -7.17 -4.97 13.35
C THR A 250 -7.80 -4.14 12.23
N GLY A 251 -8.79 -4.72 11.55
CA GLY A 251 -9.57 -4.10 10.50
C GLY A 251 -10.54 -3.02 11.03
N SER A 252 -11.56 -2.74 10.24
CA SER A 252 -12.60 -1.74 10.49
C SER A 252 -13.99 -2.37 10.40
N ALA A 253 -15.04 -1.58 10.24
CA ALA A 253 -16.40 -2.10 10.01
C ALA A 253 -16.71 -2.37 8.52
N SER A 254 -15.72 -2.20 7.66
CA SER A 254 -15.78 -2.43 6.21
C SER A 254 -15.07 -3.73 5.86
N ALA A 255 -15.35 -4.27 4.67
CA ALA A 255 -14.64 -5.46 4.18
C ALA A 255 -13.14 -5.17 4.00
N ASN A 256 -12.31 -5.85 4.79
CA ASN A 256 -10.87 -5.71 4.80
C ASN A 256 -10.16 -6.96 4.28
N ARG A 257 -8.92 -6.77 3.81
CA ARG A 257 -7.98 -7.85 3.54
C ARG A 257 -6.72 -7.64 4.37
N LEU A 258 -6.48 -8.55 5.31
CA LEU A 258 -5.39 -8.48 6.27
C LEU A 258 -4.43 -9.65 6.02
N ASP A 259 -3.18 -9.32 5.71
CA ASP A 259 -2.13 -10.31 5.39
C ASP A 259 -1.00 -10.21 6.42
N GLY A 260 -0.86 -11.20 7.33
CA GLY A 260 0.15 -11.23 8.41
C GLY A 260 1.59 -11.44 7.91
N TYR A 261 1.76 -12.31 6.91
CA TYR A 261 3.02 -12.64 6.23
C TYR A 261 3.97 -13.59 6.98
N TYR A 262 4.90 -13.07 7.78
CA TYR A 262 5.85 -13.92 8.50
C TYR A 262 5.83 -13.52 9.95
N GLY A 263 5.82 -14.50 10.84
CA GLY A 263 5.74 -14.24 12.27
C GLY A 263 4.50 -14.90 12.82
N ASN A 264 4.30 -14.80 14.12
CA ASN A 264 3.07 -15.28 14.75
C ASN A 264 2.14 -14.08 14.89
N ASP A 265 1.21 -13.95 13.97
CA ASP A 265 0.41 -12.75 13.78
C ASP A 265 -0.95 -12.86 14.48
N THR A 266 -1.56 -11.72 14.78
CA THR A 266 -2.93 -11.61 15.25
C THR A 266 -3.71 -10.72 14.29
N LEU A 267 -4.68 -11.30 13.59
CA LEU A 267 -5.51 -10.62 12.59
C LEU A 267 -6.95 -10.61 13.07
N ILE A 268 -7.57 -9.43 13.12
CA ILE A 268 -8.95 -9.26 13.58
C ILE A 268 -9.71 -8.47 12.51
N GLY A 269 -10.74 -9.05 11.89
CA GLY A 269 -11.55 -8.40 10.85
C GLY A 269 -12.47 -7.30 11.37
N LEU A 270 -13.14 -7.58 12.49
CA LEU A 270 -14.22 -6.79 13.13
C LEU A 270 -15.56 -6.89 12.42
N GLY A 271 -15.83 -6.08 11.41
CA GLY A 271 -17.12 -6.08 10.74
C GLY A 271 -16.94 -5.96 9.24
N GLY A 272 -17.79 -6.62 8.47
CA GLY A 272 -17.62 -6.67 7.02
C GLY A 272 -17.36 -8.10 6.59
N ASN A 273 -17.12 -8.31 5.30
CA ASN A 273 -16.79 -9.64 4.80
C ASN A 273 -15.29 -9.65 4.52
N ASP A 274 -14.53 -10.12 5.50
CA ASP A 274 -13.09 -9.93 5.56
C ASP A 274 -12.33 -11.11 4.97
N THR A 275 -11.09 -10.86 4.56
CA THR A 275 -10.14 -11.91 4.17
C THR A 275 -8.90 -11.82 5.03
N LEU A 276 -8.67 -12.80 5.88
CA LEU A 276 -7.55 -12.86 6.81
C LEU A 276 -6.60 -13.98 6.38
N LEU A 277 -5.33 -13.64 6.11
CA LEU A 277 -4.29 -14.60 5.76
C LEU A 277 -3.12 -14.54 6.76
N GLY A 278 -2.91 -15.61 7.52
CA GLY A 278 -1.79 -15.73 8.46
C GLY A 278 -0.43 -15.88 7.77
N TYR A 279 -0.40 -16.69 6.70
CA TYR A 279 0.80 -17.07 5.94
C TYR A 279 1.77 -18.00 6.67
N SER A 280 2.72 -17.50 7.46
CA SER A 280 3.81 -18.32 8.00
C SER A 280 4.09 -17.99 9.46
N GLY A 281 3.80 -18.95 10.32
CA GLY A 281 3.96 -18.84 11.77
C GLY A 281 2.72 -19.41 12.43
N ASN A 282 2.61 -19.27 13.74
CA ASN A 282 1.44 -19.74 14.46
C ASN A 282 0.53 -18.53 14.70
N ASP A 283 -0.48 -18.39 13.86
CA ASP A 283 -1.29 -17.19 13.74
C ASP A 283 -2.61 -17.31 14.49
N SER A 284 -3.17 -16.16 14.88
CA SER A 284 -4.50 -16.04 15.47
C SER A 284 -5.36 -15.17 14.57
N LEU A 285 -6.39 -15.75 13.96
CA LEU A 285 -7.28 -15.08 13.02
C LEU A 285 -8.69 -15.04 13.61
N ALA A 286 -9.29 -13.85 13.70
CA ALA A 286 -10.65 -13.65 14.15
C ALA A 286 -11.44 -12.83 13.12
N GLY A 287 -12.38 -13.45 12.40
CA GLY A 287 -13.24 -12.75 11.41
C GLY A 287 -14.16 -11.74 12.08
N SER A 288 -14.85 -12.20 13.12
CA SER A 288 -15.78 -11.46 13.98
C SER A 288 -17.20 -11.35 13.42
N ALA A 289 -17.52 -10.42 12.52
CA ALA A 289 -18.90 -10.26 12.05
C ALA A 289 -18.98 -10.02 10.55
N GLY A 290 -19.70 -10.89 9.86
CA GLY A 290 -19.91 -10.89 8.42
C GLY A 290 -19.43 -12.22 7.83
N ASP A 291 -19.51 -12.37 6.51
CA ASP A 291 -19.11 -13.63 5.88
C ASP A 291 -17.61 -13.60 5.56
N ASP A 292 -16.79 -14.15 6.46
CA ASP A 292 -15.34 -14.00 6.46
C ASP A 292 -14.61 -15.18 5.79
N SER A 293 -13.40 -14.94 5.31
CA SER A 293 -12.49 -15.96 4.76
C SER A 293 -11.18 -15.96 5.52
N LEU A 294 -10.95 -17.00 6.32
CA LEU A 294 -9.75 -17.18 7.14
C LEU A 294 -8.88 -18.31 6.57
N ASP A 295 -7.59 -18.04 6.39
CA ASP A 295 -6.57 -19.01 5.97
C ASP A 295 -5.30 -18.84 6.81
N GLY A 296 -5.05 -19.79 7.73
CA GLY A 296 -3.85 -19.81 8.57
C GLY A 296 -2.57 -20.11 7.78
N SER A 297 -2.70 -20.85 6.68
CA SER A 297 -1.64 -21.27 5.77
C SER A 297 -0.60 -22.20 6.38
N ALA A 298 0.41 -21.73 7.11
CA ALA A 298 1.50 -22.60 7.56
C ALA A 298 1.93 -22.31 8.98
N GLY A 299 1.74 -23.31 9.84
CA GLY A 299 2.06 -23.28 11.26
C GLY A 299 0.88 -23.88 12.02
N ASN A 300 0.86 -23.70 13.34
CA ASN A 300 -0.28 -24.17 14.14
C ASN A 300 -1.15 -22.97 14.45
N ASP A 301 -2.23 -22.82 13.70
CA ASP A 301 -3.03 -21.61 13.69
C ASP A 301 -4.29 -21.75 14.56
N THR A 302 -4.82 -20.64 15.05
CA THR A 302 -6.11 -20.56 15.75
C THR A 302 -7.04 -19.65 14.99
N LEU A 303 -8.19 -20.15 14.56
CA LEU A 303 -9.12 -19.48 13.67
C LEU A 303 -10.50 -19.42 14.33
N ASP A 304 -11.04 -18.22 14.50
CA ASP A 304 -12.41 -17.94 14.95
C ASP A 304 -13.13 -17.17 13.84
N GLY A 305 -14.09 -17.80 13.16
CA GLY A 305 -14.88 -17.13 12.13
C GLY A 305 -15.74 -16.00 12.71
N GLY A 306 -16.32 -16.23 13.88
CA GLY A 306 -17.27 -15.31 14.50
C GLY A 306 -18.71 -15.56 14.06
N ALA A 307 -19.40 -14.51 13.63
CA ALA A 307 -20.79 -14.54 13.19
C ALA A 307 -20.88 -14.25 11.70
N GLY A 308 -21.77 -14.93 10.98
CA GLY A 308 -21.82 -14.93 9.53
C GLY A 308 -21.60 -16.33 8.96
N ALA A 309 -21.54 -16.44 7.63
CA ALA A 309 -21.19 -17.68 6.95
C ALA A 309 -19.71 -17.66 6.55
N ASP A 310 -18.87 -18.23 7.41
CA ASP A 310 -17.42 -18.11 7.28
C ASP A 310 -16.80 -19.24 6.46
N THR A 311 -15.58 -19.04 5.97
CA THR A 311 -14.74 -20.08 5.39
C THR A 311 -13.44 -20.17 6.17
N ILE A 312 -13.19 -21.31 6.81
CA ILE A 312 -12.07 -21.51 7.71
C ILE A 312 -11.13 -22.57 7.13
N THR A 313 -9.87 -22.20 6.90
CA THR A 313 -8.82 -23.07 6.37
C THR A 313 -7.61 -23.03 7.28
N GLY A 314 -7.27 -24.14 7.92
CA GLY A 314 -6.09 -24.21 8.81
C GLY A 314 -4.81 -24.05 8.01
N GLY A 315 -4.51 -25.06 7.20
CA GLY A 315 -3.41 -25.04 6.25
C GLY A 315 -2.52 -26.24 6.46
N SER A 316 -1.24 -26.02 6.70
CA SER A 316 -0.30 -27.04 7.12
C SER A 316 0.13 -26.81 8.56
N GLY A 317 -0.10 -27.80 9.41
CA GLY A 317 0.32 -27.79 10.80
C GLY A 317 -0.69 -28.55 11.63
N ASN A 318 -0.94 -28.12 12.86
CA ASN A 318 -2.08 -28.58 13.65
C ASN A 318 -2.89 -27.35 14.00
N ASP A 319 -4.01 -27.21 13.30
CA ASP A 319 -4.80 -25.99 13.31
C ASP A 319 -6.05 -26.18 14.17
N THR A 320 -6.50 -25.07 14.76
CA THR A 320 -7.64 -25.04 15.68
C THR A 320 -8.71 -24.13 15.12
N ALA A 321 -9.92 -24.67 14.92
CA ALA A 321 -11.11 -23.82 14.83
C ALA A 321 -11.67 -23.63 16.24
N ASP A 322 -11.72 -22.38 16.69
CA ASP A 322 -12.07 -22.00 18.05
C ASP A 322 -13.46 -21.35 18.09
N TYR A 323 -14.44 -22.08 18.59
CA TYR A 323 -15.80 -21.61 18.83
C TYR A 323 -16.09 -21.38 20.32
N SER A 324 -15.08 -21.35 21.17
CA SER A 324 -15.25 -21.26 22.64
C SER A 324 -15.95 -19.98 23.12
N SER A 325 -16.05 -18.96 22.26
CA SER A 325 -16.79 -17.72 22.53
C SER A 325 -18.29 -17.82 22.22
N ARG A 326 -18.74 -18.89 21.55
CA ARG A 326 -20.12 -19.07 21.08
C ARG A 326 -21.01 -19.65 22.18
N GLY A 327 -22.22 -19.09 22.33
CA GLY A 327 -23.21 -19.57 23.30
C GLY A 327 -24.42 -20.30 22.68
N ASP A 328 -24.51 -20.36 21.36
CA ASP A 328 -25.56 -21.08 20.64
C ASP A 328 -25.12 -22.52 20.36
N ASN A 329 -26.08 -23.42 20.10
CA ASN A 329 -25.78 -24.77 19.66
C ASN A 329 -25.16 -24.76 18.27
N LEU A 330 -24.03 -25.46 18.12
CA LEU A 330 -23.26 -25.56 16.88
C LEU A 330 -23.41 -26.93 16.21
N SER A 331 -23.08 -27.02 14.92
CA SER A 331 -23.21 -28.27 14.14
C SER A 331 -21.93 -28.58 13.35
N ILE A 332 -20.78 -28.56 14.00
CA ILE A 332 -19.46 -28.59 13.37
C ILE A 332 -19.13 -29.91 12.66
N SER A 333 -18.62 -29.86 11.43
CA SER A 333 -18.27 -31.02 10.61
C SER A 333 -17.02 -30.77 9.77
N LEU A 334 -15.99 -31.60 9.93
CA LEU A 334 -14.73 -31.52 9.16
C LEU A 334 -14.77 -32.28 7.81
N ASP A 335 -15.88 -32.16 7.07
CA ASP A 335 -16.13 -32.91 5.81
C ASP A 335 -16.06 -32.05 4.53
N ASP A 336 -15.54 -30.82 4.62
CA ASP A 336 -15.46 -29.83 3.53
C ASP A 336 -16.85 -29.43 2.95
N VAL A 337 -17.93 -29.67 3.71
CA VAL A 337 -19.29 -29.27 3.35
C VAL A 337 -19.73 -28.14 4.27
N ALA A 338 -20.11 -27.00 3.69
CA ALA A 338 -20.59 -25.84 4.44
C ALA A 338 -21.93 -26.14 5.16
N ASN A 339 -21.89 -26.49 6.44
CA ASN A 339 -23.07 -26.80 7.25
C ASN A 339 -22.84 -26.69 8.77
N ASP A 340 -21.74 -26.07 9.21
CA ASP A 340 -21.17 -26.28 10.55
C ASP A 340 -21.53 -25.24 11.63
N GLY A 341 -22.27 -24.20 11.27
CA GLY A 341 -22.67 -23.14 12.18
C GLY A 341 -24.00 -23.33 12.90
N ALA A 342 -24.32 -22.37 13.78
CA ALA A 342 -25.65 -22.22 14.40
C ALA A 342 -26.74 -21.91 13.34
N ALA A 343 -28.02 -21.95 13.72
CA ALA A 343 -29.12 -21.73 12.76
C ALA A 343 -29.08 -20.33 12.08
N GLY A 344 -28.51 -20.26 10.87
CA GLY A 344 -28.31 -19.03 10.11
C GLY A 344 -26.84 -18.78 9.71
N GLU A 345 -25.91 -19.38 10.45
CA GLU A 345 -24.49 -19.45 10.16
C GLU A 345 -24.24 -20.71 9.32
N THR A 346 -23.64 -20.58 8.14
CA THR A 346 -23.24 -21.72 7.33
C THR A 346 -21.77 -21.61 7.07
N ASP A 347 -21.00 -21.78 8.14
CA ASP A 347 -19.56 -21.83 8.06
C ASP A 347 -19.13 -22.96 7.11
N ASN A 348 -17.84 -22.97 6.78
CA ASN A 348 -17.19 -24.04 6.05
C ASN A 348 -15.82 -24.26 6.66
N VAL A 349 -15.77 -25.16 7.64
CA VAL A 349 -14.53 -25.61 8.25
C VAL A 349 -13.94 -26.72 7.41
N ARG A 350 -12.77 -26.44 6.82
CA ARG A 350 -12.10 -27.39 5.93
C ARG A 350 -11.46 -28.54 6.71
N SER A 351 -11.31 -29.68 6.04
CA SER A 351 -10.80 -30.93 6.60
C SER A 351 -9.31 -30.90 7.01
N ASN A 352 -8.61 -29.79 6.75
CA ASN A 352 -7.25 -29.50 7.21
C ASN A 352 -7.22 -28.73 8.55
N ILE A 353 -8.30 -28.84 9.34
CA ILE A 353 -8.35 -28.46 10.74
C ILE A 353 -8.26 -29.74 11.56
N GLU A 354 -7.33 -29.80 12.52
CA GLU A 354 -7.13 -30.97 13.37
C GLU A 354 -7.85 -30.84 14.71
N THR A 355 -8.02 -29.61 15.21
CA THR A 355 -8.60 -29.31 16.52
C THR A 355 -9.89 -28.50 16.40
N ILE A 356 -10.94 -28.94 17.11
CA ILE A 356 -12.18 -28.17 17.30
C ILE A 356 -12.36 -27.90 18.79
N LEU A 357 -12.61 -26.64 19.13
CA LEU A 357 -13.13 -26.23 20.43
C LEU A 357 -14.58 -25.77 20.24
N GLY A 358 -15.54 -26.50 20.82
CA GLY A 358 -16.96 -26.17 20.81
C GLY A 358 -17.30 -24.95 21.68
N GLY A 359 -18.57 -24.58 21.73
CA GLY A 359 -19.08 -23.45 22.50
C GLY A 359 -19.61 -23.83 23.89
N ASP A 360 -20.51 -22.99 24.41
CA ASP A 360 -21.28 -23.24 25.64
C ASP A 360 -22.66 -23.90 25.35
N GLY A 361 -22.97 -24.19 24.08
CA GLY A 361 -24.24 -24.74 23.61
C GLY A 361 -24.29 -26.27 23.63
N ASP A 362 -25.46 -26.87 23.36
CA ASP A 362 -25.51 -28.33 23.12
C ASP A 362 -25.04 -28.62 21.68
N ASP A 363 -23.75 -28.95 21.51
CA ASP A 363 -23.09 -28.98 20.22
C ASP A 363 -23.13 -30.35 19.53
N LEU A 364 -23.15 -30.35 18.20
CA LEU A 364 -22.91 -31.52 17.37
C LEU A 364 -21.56 -31.35 16.68
N ILE A 365 -20.59 -32.21 16.98
CA ILE A 365 -19.23 -32.13 16.43
C ILE A 365 -18.90 -33.44 15.71
N THR A 366 -18.51 -33.36 14.44
CA THR A 366 -18.05 -34.50 13.63
C THR A 366 -16.62 -34.26 13.15
N GLY A 367 -15.70 -35.13 13.57
CA GLY A 367 -14.32 -35.16 13.12
C GLY A 367 -14.15 -35.60 11.66
N SER A 368 -12.92 -35.73 11.21
CA SER A 368 -12.59 -36.17 9.85
C SER A 368 -12.07 -37.62 9.85
N SER A 369 -11.39 -38.03 8.76
CA SER A 369 -10.70 -39.32 8.73
C SER A 369 -9.26 -39.27 9.29
N ALA A 370 -8.82 -38.07 9.69
CA ALA A 370 -7.53 -37.82 10.31
C ALA A 370 -7.59 -38.09 11.83
N ALA A 371 -6.50 -37.83 12.55
CA ALA A 371 -6.55 -37.83 14.01
C ALA A 371 -7.01 -36.45 14.49
N ASN A 372 -8.12 -36.37 15.21
CA ASN A 372 -8.68 -35.11 15.67
C ASN A 372 -8.53 -34.91 17.19
N LEU A 373 -8.46 -33.66 17.61
CA LEU A 373 -8.68 -33.23 18.99
C LEU A 373 -10.02 -32.48 19.05
N LEU A 374 -11.02 -33.07 19.69
CA LEU A 374 -12.38 -32.52 19.73
C LEU A 374 -12.75 -32.23 21.19
N ALA A 375 -13.13 -30.98 21.48
CA ALA A 375 -13.62 -30.58 22.79
C ALA A 375 -15.03 -29.98 22.67
N GLY A 376 -16.00 -30.53 23.41
CA GLY A 376 -17.37 -30.00 23.47
C GLY A 376 -17.51 -28.73 24.32
N ASN A 377 -16.60 -28.53 25.29
CA ASN A 377 -16.62 -27.46 26.28
C ASN A 377 -17.82 -27.54 27.24
N ALA A 378 -18.84 -26.70 27.15
CA ALA A 378 -19.99 -26.76 28.07
C ALA A 378 -21.26 -27.00 27.28
N GLY A 379 -22.20 -27.76 27.84
CA GLY A 379 -23.41 -28.16 27.11
C GLY A 379 -23.54 -29.68 27.07
N ASN A 380 -24.64 -30.22 26.52
CA ASN A 380 -24.76 -31.67 26.33
C ASN A 380 -24.40 -32.03 24.90
N ASP A 381 -23.15 -32.40 24.68
CA ASP A 381 -22.60 -32.47 23.34
C ASP A 381 -22.77 -33.85 22.71
N THR A 382 -22.82 -33.89 21.38
CA THR A 382 -22.72 -35.11 20.58
C THR A 382 -21.48 -35.04 19.71
N ILE A 383 -20.48 -35.86 20.01
CA ILE A 383 -19.18 -35.84 19.35
C ILE A 383 -18.93 -37.18 18.65
N ASP A 384 -18.82 -37.16 17.33
CA ASP A 384 -18.40 -38.28 16.50
C ASP A 384 -16.95 -38.03 16.05
N GLY A 385 -16.00 -38.84 16.53
CA GLY A 385 -14.61 -38.75 16.08
C GLY A 385 -14.40 -39.24 14.65
N ALA A 386 -15.41 -39.88 14.05
CA ALA A 386 -15.36 -40.57 12.78
C ALA A 386 -14.27 -41.66 12.75
N SER A 387 -13.33 -41.58 11.82
CA SER A 387 -12.23 -42.55 11.72
C SER A 387 -10.94 -41.85 12.06
N GLY A 388 -10.14 -42.41 12.96
CA GLY A 388 -8.95 -41.70 13.39
C GLY A 388 -8.41 -42.28 14.67
N ASN A 389 -7.34 -41.68 15.18
CA ASN A 389 -6.92 -41.88 16.56
C ASN A 389 -7.25 -40.59 17.30
N ASP A 390 -8.50 -40.45 17.69
CA ASP A 390 -9.05 -39.18 18.15
C ASP A 390 -8.89 -39.02 19.66
N SER A 391 -8.69 -37.77 20.08
CA SER A 391 -8.74 -37.35 21.47
C SER A 391 -10.00 -36.53 21.66
N ILE A 392 -10.96 -37.06 22.40
CA ILE A 392 -12.26 -36.43 22.60
C ILE A 392 -12.45 -36.08 24.06
N ASP A 393 -12.78 -34.83 24.33
CA ASP A 393 -13.23 -34.32 25.63
C ASP A 393 -14.65 -33.80 25.50
N GLY A 394 -15.59 -34.43 26.19
CA GLY A 394 -16.99 -33.97 26.22
C GLY A 394 -17.18 -32.69 27.02
N GLY A 395 -16.29 -32.40 27.97
CA GLY A 395 -16.42 -31.22 28.82
C GLY A 395 -17.51 -31.32 29.90
N ASP A 396 -18.12 -30.18 30.22
CA ASP A 396 -19.15 -30.03 31.26
C ASP A 396 -20.54 -30.34 30.69
N GLY A 397 -21.10 -31.51 31.01
CA GLY A 397 -22.39 -31.87 30.42
C GLY A 397 -22.82 -33.31 30.57
N ASN A 398 -23.86 -33.70 29.81
CA ASN A 398 -24.17 -35.10 29.56
C ASN A 398 -23.88 -35.43 28.10
N ASP A 399 -22.65 -35.83 27.83
CA ASP A 399 -22.14 -35.89 26.46
C ASP A 399 -22.30 -37.30 25.88
N VAL A 400 -22.43 -37.35 24.56
CA VAL A 400 -22.53 -38.56 23.76
C VAL A 400 -21.33 -38.61 22.82
N ILE A 401 -20.47 -39.61 23.01
CA ILE A 401 -19.32 -39.85 22.14
C ILE A 401 -19.58 -41.12 21.32
N THR A 402 -19.51 -41.02 19.99
CA THR A 402 -19.78 -42.14 19.06
C THR A 402 -18.59 -42.59 18.25
#